data_AF-A0A1M7TJZ0-F1
#
_entry.id   AF-A0A1M7TJZ0-F1
#
_cell.length_a   1.000
_cell.length_b   1.000
_cell.length_c   1.000
_cell.angle_alpha   90.00
_cell.angle_beta   90.00
_cell.angle_gamma   90.00
#
_symmetry.space_group_name_H-M   'P 1'
#
loop_
_entity.id
_entity.type
_entity.pdbx_description
1 polymer ?
#
loop_
_entity_poly.entity_id
_entity_poly.type
_entity_poly.pdbx_seq_one_letter_code
_entity_poly.pdbx_strand_id
1 'polypeptide(L)'
;MKRICFLYCMIFVFLLMPNIVGATQSRDDGLSQFMFGISYNELLDTGDIRSHKAEFLAGEEIQGVFEEYDTLLYDKKNGYMELHLDASPCDCPGKITAAAYAKRNGGYLFLRNKETTCIYRHVNGIVASEPITSYMPVGFGLQMFLPEHFSLPKNDEAAFFLTAEIPRQGTTTTLQLKQIPFGLYVPSTTLLIDDAPLALADKAKEVEQINDPQLSLENGSFYKTYHNIHESALIFFDPEQFNDEAYPTELPKKELQDMLLSGNLSAIGEKDRHILEKLGAYASSYPPITLEHMSERFRFFYMVYQVEQNLVWDTCTMEWDSVAGRFRITKKWLSRKKPASFLEFLRDADFWVAAC
;
A
#
# COMPACT_ATOMS: atom_id res chain seq x y z
N MET A 1 -44.40 -27.17 -47.13
CA MET A 1 -43.67 -25.88 -47.10
C MET A 1 -43.70 -25.12 -45.76
N LYS A 2 -44.59 -25.39 -44.80
CA LYS A 2 -44.64 -24.65 -43.51
C LYS A 2 -43.65 -25.11 -42.41
N ARG A 3 -42.86 -26.16 -42.62
CA ARG A 3 -41.90 -26.69 -41.61
C ARG A 3 -40.44 -26.24 -41.79
N ILE A 4 -40.12 -25.55 -42.89
CA ILE A 4 -38.74 -25.09 -43.18
C ILE A 4 -38.46 -23.69 -42.59
N CYS A 5 -39.48 -22.84 -42.40
CA CYS A 5 -39.30 -21.52 -41.77
C CYS A 5 -38.93 -21.58 -40.28
N PHE A 6 -39.35 -22.61 -39.53
CA PHE A 6 -39.07 -22.68 -38.10
C PHE A 6 -37.61 -23.04 -37.79
N LEU A 7 -36.96 -23.82 -38.67
CA LEU A 7 -35.56 -24.24 -38.50
C LEU A 7 -34.58 -23.09 -38.82
N TYR A 8 -34.91 -22.25 -39.81
CA TYR A 8 -34.10 -21.08 -40.13
C TYR A 8 -34.18 -19.98 -39.05
N CYS A 9 -35.31 -19.84 -38.35
CA CYS A 9 -35.44 -18.87 -37.27
C CYS A 9 -34.63 -19.25 -36.02
N MET A 10 -34.47 -20.54 -35.71
CA MET A 10 -33.63 -20.97 -34.58
C MET A 10 -32.13 -20.91 -34.88
N ILE A 11 -31.71 -21.18 -36.12
CA ILE A 11 -30.30 -21.07 -36.52
C ILE A 11 -29.85 -19.60 -36.55
N PHE A 12 -30.73 -18.67 -36.88
CA PHE A 12 -30.41 -17.23 -36.87
C PHE A 12 -30.26 -16.63 -35.46
N VAL A 13 -30.94 -17.20 -34.45
CA VAL A 13 -30.78 -16.78 -33.04
C VAL A 13 -29.46 -17.28 -32.44
N PHE A 14 -28.97 -18.45 -32.85
CA PHE A 14 -27.68 -18.98 -32.41
C PHE A 14 -26.47 -18.35 -33.10
N LEU A 15 -26.61 -17.86 -34.34
CA LEU A 15 -25.52 -17.20 -35.08
C LEU A 15 -25.36 -15.70 -34.79
N LEU A 16 -26.31 -15.09 -34.06
CA LEU A 16 -26.23 -13.69 -33.60
C LEU A 16 -25.90 -13.54 -32.12
N MET A 17 -25.64 -14.64 -31.40
CA MET A 17 -25.04 -14.57 -30.07
C MET A 17 -23.52 -14.62 -30.21
N PRO A 18 -22.79 -13.49 -30.14
CA PRO A 18 -21.34 -13.53 -30.12
C PRO A 18 -20.90 -14.35 -28.90
N ASN A 19 -20.13 -15.42 -29.15
CA ASN A 19 -19.23 -16.13 -28.22
C ASN A 19 -19.26 -15.68 -26.74
N ILE A 20 -20.35 -15.95 -26.02
CA ILE A 20 -20.40 -15.67 -24.57
C ILE A 20 -19.46 -16.63 -23.82
N VAL A 21 -19.21 -17.82 -24.39
CA VAL A 21 -18.36 -18.86 -23.80
C VAL A 21 -16.87 -18.49 -23.77
N GLY A 22 -16.40 -17.60 -24.67
CA GLY A 22 -15.00 -17.15 -24.70
C GLY A 22 -14.65 -16.08 -23.65
N ALA A 23 -15.62 -15.25 -23.26
CA ALA A 23 -15.39 -14.11 -22.36
C ALA A 23 -15.32 -14.51 -20.87
N THR A 24 -15.91 -15.64 -20.49
CA THR A 24 -15.82 -16.16 -19.12
C THR A 24 -14.49 -16.86 -18.85
N GLN A 25 -13.94 -17.54 -19.86
CA GLN A 25 -12.64 -18.21 -19.73
C GLN A 25 -11.49 -17.19 -19.62
N SER A 26 -11.55 -16.08 -20.38
CA SER A 26 -10.54 -15.01 -20.28
C SER A 26 -10.56 -14.25 -18.94
N ARG A 27 -11.74 -14.14 -18.29
CA ARG A 27 -11.86 -13.45 -17.00
C ARG A 27 -11.20 -14.25 -15.88
N ASP A 28 -11.54 -15.52 -15.77
CA ASP A 28 -11.11 -16.36 -14.66
C ASP A 28 -9.61 -16.66 -14.78
N ASP A 29 -9.12 -17.00 -15.99
CA ASP A 29 -7.70 -17.19 -16.26
C ASP A 29 -6.91 -15.91 -15.97
N GLY A 30 -7.45 -14.75 -16.37
CA GLY A 30 -6.82 -13.45 -16.13
C GLY A 30 -6.76 -13.06 -14.65
N LEU A 31 -7.81 -13.34 -13.86
CA LEU A 31 -7.83 -13.03 -12.43
C LEU A 31 -6.81 -13.86 -11.66
N SER A 32 -6.70 -15.16 -11.97
CA SER A 32 -5.68 -16.03 -11.37
C SER A 32 -4.26 -15.65 -11.80
N GLN A 33 -4.04 -15.35 -13.08
CA GLN A 33 -2.75 -14.82 -13.56
C GLN A 33 -2.37 -13.52 -12.87
N PHE A 34 -3.33 -12.63 -12.67
CA PHE A 34 -3.08 -11.36 -12.00
C PHE A 34 -2.78 -11.55 -10.51
N MET A 35 -3.44 -12.51 -9.86
CA MET A 35 -3.25 -12.81 -8.44
C MET A 35 -1.91 -13.47 -8.16
N PHE A 36 -1.56 -14.51 -8.92
CA PHE A 36 -0.43 -15.39 -8.63
C PHE A 36 0.76 -15.24 -9.59
N GLY A 37 0.60 -14.49 -10.68
CA GLY A 37 1.60 -14.42 -11.76
C GLY A 37 1.68 -15.70 -12.62
N ILE A 38 0.74 -16.64 -12.45
CA ILE A 38 0.68 -17.93 -13.16
C ILE A 38 -0.76 -18.25 -13.60
N SER A 39 -0.92 -19.02 -14.68
CA SER A 39 -2.25 -19.34 -15.20
C SER A 39 -3.05 -20.26 -14.27
N TYR A 40 -4.38 -20.13 -14.29
CA TYR A 40 -5.26 -20.97 -13.46
C TYR A 40 -5.08 -22.47 -13.73
N ASN A 41 -4.83 -22.85 -14.98
CA ASN A 41 -4.57 -24.24 -15.34
C ASN A 41 -3.23 -24.74 -14.78
N GLU A 42 -2.19 -23.88 -14.74
CA GLU A 42 -0.92 -24.23 -14.09
C GLU A 42 -1.10 -24.42 -12.58
N LEU A 43 -1.91 -23.60 -11.91
CA LEU A 43 -2.28 -23.78 -10.49
C LEU A 43 -2.95 -25.14 -10.24
N LEU A 44 -3.80 -25.61 -11.16
CA LEU A 44 -4.47 -26.91 -11.06
C LEU A 44 -3.55 -28.11 -11.39
N ASP A 45 -2.48 -27.86 -12.15
CA ASP A 45 -1.54 -28.88 -12.62
C ASP A 45 -0.32 -29.07 -11.70
N THR A 46 0.03 -28.10 -10.84
CA THR A 46 1.15 -28.21 -9.87
C THR A 46 0.95 -29.28 -8.79
N GLY A 47 -0.18 -30.00 -8.77
CA GLY A 47 -0.41 -31.16 -7.88
C GLY A 47 -0.70 -30.79 -6.42
N ASP A 48 -0.35 -29.59 -6.00
CA ASP A 48 -0.53 -29.08 -4.63
C ASP A 48 -2.00 -28.80 -4.30
N ILE A 49 -2.79 -28.32 -5.28
CA ILE A 49 -4.26 -28.20 -5.16
C ILE A 49 -4.94 -29.58 -5.14
N ARG A 50 -4.34 -30.61 -5.76
CA ARG A 50 -4.95 -31.94 -5.84
C ARG A 50 -4.77 -32.75 -4.55
N SER A 51 -3.76 -32.44 -3.74
CA SER A 51 -3.50 -33.12 -2.45
C SER A 51 -4.45 -32.64 -1.35
N HIS A 52 -4.93 -31.39 -1.44
CA HIS A 52 -5.90 -30.79 -0.54
C HIS A 52 -7.26 -30.73 -1.24
N LYS A 53 -8.00 -31.82 -1.11
CA LYS A 53 -9.26 -32.13 -1.79
C LYS A 53 -10.37 -31.10 -1.45
N ALA A 54 -10.32 -29.92 -2.04
CA ALA A 54 -11.44 -29.00 -2.12
C ALA A 54 -12.46 -29.57 -3.12
N GLU A 55 -13.61 -30.03 -2.63
CA GLU A 55 -14.70 -30.47 -3.50
C GLU A 55 -15.24 -29.27 -4.28
N PHE A 56 -15.04 -29.33 -5.59
CA PHE A 56 -15.33 -28.26 -6.53
C PHE A 56 -16.78 -28.37 -7.00
N LEU A 57 -17.72 -27.72 -6.30
CA LEU A 57 -19.09 -27.58 -6.77
C LEU A 57 -19.44 -26.11 -6.96
N ALA A 58 -19.91 -25.80 -8.17
CA ALA A 58 -20.31 -24.47 -8.60
C ALA A 58 -21.38 -23.87 -7.66
N GLY A 59 -20.93 -23.10 -6.68
CA GLY A 59 -21.81 -22.44 -5.71
C GLY A 59 -21.32 -22.51 -4.26
N GLU A 60 -20.31 -23.32 -3.95
CA GLU A 60 -19.80 -23.43 -2.57
C GLU A 60 -18.41 -22.80 -2.43
N GLU A 61 -18.26 -22.10 -1.30
CA GLU A 61 -17.05 -21.44 -0.82
C GLU A 61 -15.90 -22.44 -0.75
N ILE A 62 -14.84 -22.20 -1.51
CA ILE A 62 -13.62 -23.00 -1.40
C ILE A 62 -12.95 -22.59 -0.09
N GLN A 63 -12.69 -23.55 0.80
CA GLN A 63 -11.71 -23.42 1.89
C GLN A 63 -10.65 -24.49 1.62
N GLY A 64 -9.58 -24.09 0.95
CA GLY A 64 -8.38 -24.91 0.78
C GLY A 64 -7.30 -24.42 1.73
N VAL A 65 -6.73 -25.32 2.51
CA VAL A 65 -5.46 -25.09 3.20
C VAL A 65 -4.37 -25.38 2.18
N PHE A 66 -3.48 -24.44 1.93
CA PHE A 66 -2.22 -24.71 1.23
C PHE A 66 -1.12 -24.68 2.29
N GLU A 67 -0.01 -25.40 2.11
CA GLU A 67 1.06 -25.41 3.13
C GLU A 67 1.65 -24.00 3.41
N GLU A 68 1.38 -23.01 2.55
CA GLU A 68 1.73 -21.58 2.74
C GLU A 68 0.51 -20.63 2.92
N TYR A 69 -0.74 -21.12 2.79
CA TYR A 69 -1.93 -20.26 2.84
C TYR A 69 -3.01 -20.82 3.77
N ASP A 70 -3.48 -19.98 4.68
CA ASP A 70 -4.51 -20.35 5.67
C ASP A 70 -5.89 -20.50 5.00
N THR A 71 -6.23 -19.62 4.05
CA THR A 71 -7.54 -19.69 3.38
C THR A 71 -7.55 -19.04 1.99
N LEU A 72 -8.10 -19.74 0.99
CA LEU A 72 -8.40 -19.18 -0.34
C LEU A 72 -9.92 -19.16 -0.59
N LEU A 73 -10.52 -17.97 -0.63
CA LEU A 73 -11.89 -17.76 -1.04
C LEU A 73 -11.94 -17.34 -2.52
N TYR A 74 -12.53 -18.18 -3.38
CA TYR A 74 -12.72 -17.86 -4.79
C TYR A 74 -14.20 -17.81 -5.18
N ASP A 75 -14.71 -16.62 -5.49
CA ASP A 75 -16.09 -16.39 -5.93
C ASP A 75 -16.10 -16.06 -7.43
N LYS A 76 -16.02 -17.12 -8.23
CA LYS A 76 -16.04 -17.06 -9.69
C LYS A 76 -17.25 -16.32 -10.24
N LYS A 77 -18.43 -16.44 -9.62
CA LYS A 77 -19.64 -15.77 -10.12
C LYS A 77 -19.46 -14.25 -10.12
N ASN A 78 -18.88 -13.73 -9.06
CA ASN A 78 -18.65 -12.30 -8.87
C ASN A 78 -17.29 -11.80 -9.36
N GLY A 79 -16.41 -12.71 -9.83
CA GLY A 79 -15.07 -12.35 -10.28
C GLY A 79 -14.21 -11.83 -9.13
N TYR A 80 -14.34 -12.43 -7.95
CA TYR A 80 -13.68 -12.05 -6.71
C TYR A 80 -12.77 -13.17 -6.20
N MET A 81 -11.63 -12.79 -5.63
CA MET A 81 -10.72 -13.70 -4.97
C MET A 81 -10.19 -13.06 -3.68
N GLU A 82 -10.05 -13.85 -2.64
CA GLU A 82 -9.42 -13.47 -1.38
C GLU A 82 -8.49 -14.57 -0.91
N LEU A 83 -7.29 -14.20 -0.49
CA LEU A 83 -6.24 -15.10 -0.03
C LEU A 83 -5.73 -14.61 1.33
N HIS A 84 -5.76 -15.49 2.32
CA HIS A 84 -5.13 -15.29 3.63
C HIS A 84 -3.80 -16.02 3.66
N LEU A 85 -2.75 -15.27 3.96
CA LEU A 85 -1.39 -15.77 4.12
C LEU A 85 -1.20 -16.12 5.60
N ASP A 86 -0.74 -17.34 5.88
CA ASP A 86 -0.47 -17.76 7.25
C ASP A 86 0.83 -17.12 7.78
N ALA A 87 0.92 -17.02 9.10
CA ALA A 87 2.10 -16.60 9.82
C ALA A 87 2.86 -17.84 10.32
N SER A 88 3.78 -18.36 9.50
CA SER A 88 4.95 -19.12 10.02
C SER A 88 5.69 -18.27 11.08
N PRO A 89 6.60 -18.80 11.92
CA PRO A 89 6.99 -18.13 13.17
C PRO A 89 7.70 -16.77 13.01
N CYS A 90 8.11 -16.41 11.79
CA CYS A 90 8.55 -15.07 11.40
C CYS A 90 7.82 -14.51 10.16
N ASP A 91 6.74 -15.15 9.70
CA ASP A 91 5.98 -14.76 8.52
C ASP A 91 4.85 -13.81 8.85
N CYS A 92 4.58 -12.99 7.85
CA CYS A 92 3.71 -11.84 7.91
C CYS A 92 2.30 -12.24 7.53
N PRO A 93 1.36 -12.41 8.49
CA PRO A 93 0.00 -12.69 8.09
C PRO A 93 -0.48 -11.55 7.20
N GLY A 94 -1.18 -11.94 6.16
CA GLY A 94 -1.54 -11.03 5.09
C GLY A 94 -2.84 -11.43 4.45
N LYS A 95 -3.48 -10.45 3.85
CA LYS A 95 -4.72 -10.60 3.12
C LYS A 95 -4.53 -10.00 1.74
N ILE A 96 -4.81 -10.78 0.71
CA ILE A 96 -4.85 -10.29 -0.67
C ILE A 96 -6.28 -10.41 -1.14
N THR A 97 -6.88 -9.32 -1.59
CA THR A 97 -8.20 -9.31 -2.22
C THR A 97 -8.06 -8.86 -3.65
N ALA A 98 -8.81 -9.44 -4.58
CA ALA A 98 -8.87 -8.96 -5.94
C ALA A 98 -10.26 -9.11 -6.55
N ALA A 99 -10.56 -8.24 -7.49
CA ALA A 99 -11.76 -8.33 -8.31
C ALA A 99 -11.51 -7.98 -9.77
N ALA A 100 -12.32 -8.59 -10.64
CA ALA A 100 -12.37 -8.30 -12.06
C ALA A 100 -13.58 -7.39 -12.40
N TYR A 101 -13.32 -6.20 -12.92
CA TYR A 101 -14.33 -5.22 -13.30
C TYR A 101 -14.56 -5.23 -14.81
N ALA A 102 -15.74 -5.66 -15.24
CA ALA A 102 -16.07 -5.83 -16.65
C ALA A 102 -16.16 -4.47 -17.39
N LYS A 103 -15.51 -4.38 -18.54
CA LYS A 103 -15.60 -3.24 -19.47
C LYS A 103 -16.62 -3.53 -20.56
N ARG A 104 -17.20 -2.47 -21.14
CA ARG A 104 -18.15 -2.59 -22.25
C ARG A 104 -17.57 -3.28 -23.49
N ASN A 105 -16.25 -3.21 -23.70
CA ASN A 105 -15.56 -3.86 -24.82
C ASN A 105 -15.32 -5.37 -24.60
N GLY A 106 -15.79 -5.95 -23.49
CA GLY A 106 -15.58 -7.36 -23.14
C GLY A 106 -14.27 -7.66 -22.42
N GLY A 107 -13.41 -6.65 -22.20
CA GLY A 107 -12.23 -6.77 -21.35
C GLY A 107 -12.53 -6.59 -19.85
N TYR A 108 -11.50 -6.74 -19.02
CA TYR A 108 -11.59 -6.56 -17.57
C TYR A 108 -10.47 -5.66 -17.07
N LEU A 109 -10.76 -4.84 -16.06
CA LEU A 109 -9.75 -4.32 -15.14
C LEU A 109 -9.63 -5.32 -14.00
N PHE A 110 -8.42 -5.77 -13.69
CA PHE A 110 -8.16 -6.48 -12.45
C PHE A 110 -7.61 -5.49 -11.43
N LEU A 111 -8.24 -5.41 -10.26
CA LEU A 111 -7.77 -4.62 -9.13
C LEU A 111 -7.48 -5.57 -7.98
N ARG A 112 -6.31 -5.44 -7.36
CA ARG A 112 -5.88 -6.21 -6.20
C ARG A 112 -5.52 -5.25 -5.08
N ASN A 113 -5.94 -5.55 -3.86
CA ASN A 113 -5.48 -4.89 -2.64
C ASN A 113 -4.71 -5.91 -1.81
N LYS A 114 -3.47 -5.58 -1.46
CA LYS A 114 -2.64 -6.38 -0.57
C LYS A 114 -2.57 -5.68 0.78
N GLU A 115 -2.79 -6.46 1.83
CA GLU A 115 -2.64 -6.08 3.23
C GLU A 115 -1.68 -7.06 3.88
N THR A 116 -0.68 -6.56 4.57
CA THR A 116 0.26 -7.32 5.38
C THR A 116 0.35 -6.63 6.72
N THR A 117 0.43 -7.43 7.78
CA THR A 117 0.65 -6.90 9.13
C THR A 117 2.13 -6.66 9.41
N CYS A 118 3.03 -7.13 8.54
CA CYS A 118 4.44 -6.98 8.78
C CYS A 118 4.95 -5.59 8.48
N ILE A 119 5.77 -5.18 9.44
CA ILE A 119 6.38 -3.88 9.54
C ILE A 119 7.35 -3.68 8.36
N TYR A 120 8.15 -4.69 8.00
CA TYR A 120 9.19 -4.57 6.97
C TYR A 120 8.72 -4.77 5.52
N ARG A 121 7.54 -5.35 5.34
CA ARG A 121 6.93 -5.61 4.03
C ARG A 121 5.54 -4.97 3.97
N HIS A 122 5.45 -3.69 4.36
CA HIS A 122 4.31 -2.82 4.08
C HIS A 122 4.19 -2.54 2.57
N VAL A 123 4.06 -3.60 1.78
CA VAL A 123 3.56 -3.59 0.41
C VAL A 123 2.03 -3.53 0.47
N ASN A 124 1.52 -2.65 1.33
CA ASN A 124 0.11 -2.39 1.45
C ASN A 124 -0.27 -1.44 0.33
N GLY A 125 -1.29 -1.79 -0.43
CA GLY A 125 -1.59 -1.01 -1.60
C GLY A 125 -2.50 -1.68 -2.59
N ILE A 126 -3.03 -0.84 -3.47
CA ILE A 126 -3.72 -1.28 -4.67
C ILE A 126 -2.73 -1.58 -5.80
N VAL A 127 -3.10 -2.55 -6.61
CA VAL A 127 -2.42 -2.97 -7.84
C VAL A 127 -3.47 -3.11 -8.89
N ALA A 128 -3.20 -2.68 -10.11
CA ALA A 128 -4.11 -2.90 -11.22
C ALA A 128 -3.40 -3.52 -12.42
N SER A 129 -4.19 -4.15 -13.30
CA SER A 129 -3.71 -4.62 -14.60
C SER A 129 -3.43 -3.48 -15.60
N GLU A 130 -3.73 -2.24 -15.22
CA GLU A 130 -3.60 -1.04 -16.04
C GLU A 130 -3.11 0.13 -15.17
N PRO A 131 -2.53 1.19 -15.75
CA PRO A 131 -2.07 2.36 -14.98
C PRO A 131 -3.21 3.06 -14.24
N ILE A 132 -2.95 3.61 -13.04
CA ILE A 132 -3.97 4.26 -12.20
C ILE A 132 -4.83 5.30 -12.94
N THR A 133 -4.22 6.04 -13.88
CA THR A 133 -4.86 7.12 -14.64
C THR A 133 -5.89 6.63 -15.65
N SER A 134 -5.84 5.35 -16.05
CA SER A 134 -6.82 4.77 -16.99
C SER A 134 -8.15 4.47 -16.33
N TYR A 135 -8.12 4.01 -15.07
CA TYR A 135 -9.29 3.47 -14.39
C TYR A 135 -9.78 4.30 -13.20
N MET A 136 -8.99 5.22 -12.66
CA MET A 136 -9.46 6.14 -11.63
C MET A 136 -10.24 7.33 -12.22
N PRO A 137 -10.98 8.09 -11.38
CA PRO A 137 -11.56 9.37 -11.78
C PRO A 137 -10.52 10.31 -12.42
N VAL A 138 -10.97 11.17 -13.34
CA VAL A 138 -10.09 12.19 -13.93
C VAL A 138 -9.62 13.14 -12.83
N GLY A 139 -8.31 13.42 -12.78
CA GLY A 139 -7.70 14.25 -11.74
C GLY A 139 -7.52 13.54 -10.39
N PHE A 140 -7.63 12.22 -10.36
CA PHE A 140 -7.32 11.43 -9.18
C PHE A 140 -5.86 11.62 -8.73
N GLY A 141 -5.65 11.77 -7.43
CA GLY A 141 -4.35 12.01 -6.80
C GLY A 141 -4.55 12.62 -5.41
N LEU A 142 -3.48 12.84 -4.64
CA LEU A 142 -3.60 13.30 -3.25
C LEU A 142 -4.42 14.61 -3.09
N GLN A 143 -4.37 15.50 -4.09
CA GLN A 143 -5.17 16.73 -4.10
C GLN A 143 -6.67 16.47 -3.94
N MET A 144 -7.13 15.30 -4.39
CA MET A 144 -8.53 14.93 -4.27
C MET A 144 -8.95 14.70 -2.83
N PHE A 145 -8.07 14.67 -1.83
CA PHE A 145 -8.36 14.51 -0.39
C PHE A 145 -8.22 15.82 0.40
N LEU A 146 -7.79 16.88 -0.28
CA LEU A 146 -7.40 18.16 0.29
C LEU A 146 -8.34 19.29 -0.19
N PRO A 147 -8.35 20.44 0.50
CA PRO A 147 -9.04 21.63 0.03
C PRO A 147 -8.47 22.07 -1.32
N GLU A 148 -9.31 22.64 -2.19
CA GLU A 148 -8.88 23.08 -3.54
C GLU A 148 -7.73 24.10 -3.52
N HIS A 149 -7.60 24.88 -2.44
CA HIS A 149 -6.57 25.89 -2.28
C HIS A 149 -5.29 25.38 -1.59
N PHE A 150 -5.28 24.14 -1.11
CA PHE A 150 -4.10 23.57 -0.46
C PHE A 150 -3.10 23.18 -1.55
N SER A 151 -1.92 23.80 -1.53
CA SER A 151 -0.83 23.47 -2.45
C SER A 151 0.03 22.36 -1.86
N LEU A 152 0.15 21.24 -2.57
CA LEU A 152 1.08 20.20 -2.18
C LEU A 152 2.53 20.71 -2.26
N PRO A 153 3.32 20.55 -1.18
CA PRO A 153 4.75 20.82 -1.20
C PRO A 153 5.44 19.87 -2.18
N LYS A 154 6.54 20.32 -2.79
CA LYS A 154 7.40 19.45 -3.60
C LYS A 154 8.15 18.49 -2.69
N ASN A 155 8.24 17.24 -3.12
CA ASN A 155 8.88 16.15 -2.41
C ASN A 155 9.42 15.13 -3.41
N ASP A 156 10.36 14.32 -2.95
CA ASP A 156 10.96 13.19 -3.65
C ASP A 156 10.66 11.85 -2.97
N GLU A 157 9.73 11.86 -2.00
CA GLU A 157 9.36 10.71 -1.17
C GLU A 157 7.84 10.64 -0.95
N ALA A 158 7.23 9.50 -1.23
CA ALA A 158 5.82 9.29 -0.91
C ALA A 158 5.62 9.23 0.60
N ALA A 159 4.49 9.78 1.05
CA ALA A 159 4.06 9.76 2.45
C ALA A 159 2.74 9.02 2.65
N PHE A 160 2.03 8.70 1.56
CA PHE A 160 0.72 8.08 1.60
C PHE A 160 0.59 6.98 0.57
N PHE A 161 -0.27 6.02 0.85
CA PHE A 161 -0.71 4.97 -0.06
C PHE A 161 -2.22 4.78 0.02
N LEU A 162 -2.77 4.03 -0.94
CA LEU A 162 -4.20 3.71 -0.98
C LEU A 162 -4.42 2.24 -0.64
N THR A 163 -5.35 1.97 0.25
CA THR A 163 -5.96 0.64 0.39
C THR A 163 -7.34 0.62 -0.22
N ALA A 164 -7.76 -0.55 -0.71
CA ALA A 164 -9.11 -0.74 -1.23
C ALA A 164 -9.85 -1.87 -0.52
N GLU A 165 -11.03 -1.57 0.00
CA GLU A 165 -12.01 -2.59 0.36
C GLU A 165 -12.77 -2.98 -0.91
N ILE A 166 -12.37 -4.11 -1.49
CA ILE A 166 -12.98 -4.67 -2.69
C ILE A 166 -14.17 -5.54 -2.25
N PRO A 167 -15.40 -5.28 -2.73
CA PRO A 167 -16.54 -6.06 -2.30
C PRO A 167 -16.54 -7.44 -2.98
N ARG A 168 -16.96 -8.48 -2.23
CA ARG A 168 -17.23 -9.80 -2.82
C ARG A 168 -18.35 -9.77 -3.86
N GLN A 169 -19.35 -8.88 -3.68
CA GLN A 169 -20.49 -8.73 -4.58
C GLN A 169 -20.69 -7.27 -4.98
N GLY A 170 -20.93 -7.04 -6.27
CA GLY A 170 -21.09 -5.69 -6.82
C GLY A 170 -19.76 -5.05 -7.20
N THR A 171 -19.78 -3.75 -7.48
CA THR A 171 -18.64 -2.99 -8.02
C THR A 171 -18.31 -1.75 -7.20
N THR A 172 -18.84 -1.68 -5.97
CA THR A 172 -18.66 -0.55 -5.06
C THR A 172 -17.44 -0.76 -4.19
N THR A 173 -16.36 -0.05 -4.48
CA THR A 173 -15.06 -0.19 -3.83
C THR A 173 -14.81 1.01 -2.93
N THR A 174 -14.42 0.77 -1.68
CA THR A 174 -14.02 1.85 -0.77
C THR A 174 -12.51 2.02 -0.86
N LEU A 175 -12.04 3.23 -1.19
CA LEU A 175 -10.63 3.59 -1.05
C LEU A 175 -10.41 4.32 0.25
N GLN A 176 -9.29 4.02 0.89
CA GLN A 176 -8.81 4.73 2.07
C GLN A 176 -7.37 5.19 1.83
N LEU A 177 -7.12 6.46 2.10
CA LEU A 177 -5.79 7.05 2.16
C LEU A 177 -5.17 6.67 3.50
N LYS A 178 -4.01 6.03 3.46
CA LYS A 178 -3.24 5.67 4.65
C LYS A 178 -1.85 6.29 4.58
N GLN A 179 -1.31 6.62 5.74
CA GLN A 179 0.04 7.13 5.88
C GLN A 179 1.05 5.98 5.74
N ILE A 180 2.12 6.22 5.00
CA ILE A 180 3.30 5.34 5.00
C ILE A 180 4.00 5.52 6.35
N PRO A 181 4.31 4.45 7.09
CA PRO A 181 4.92 4.61 8.40
C PRO A 181 6.31 5.27 8.27
N PHE A 182 6.65 6.19 9.17
CA PHE A 182 7.71 7.21 9.00
C PHE A 182 9.16 6.73 8.89
N GLY A 183 9.38 5.44 9.13
CA GLY A 183 10.64 4.74 8.88
C GLY A 183 10.78 4.17 7.47
N LEU A 184 9.78 4.31 6.59
CA LEU A 184 9.97 4.01 5.17
C LEU A 184 10.36 5.22 4.38
N TYR A 185 11.41 5.03 3.60
CA TYR A 185 11.67 5.85 2.45
C TYR A 185 11.14 5.20 1.18
N VAL A 186 10.13 5.83 0.59
CA VAL A 186 9.57 5.40 -0.69
C VAL A 186 9.78 6.51 -1.72
N PRO A 187 10.86 6.46 -2.53
CA PRO A 187 11.12 7.53 -3.47
C PRO A 187 9.99 7.64 -4.49
N SER A 188 9.50 8.85 -4.68
CA SER A 188 8.36 9.15 -5.53
C SER A 188 8.37 10.62 -5.92
N THR A 189 7.90 10.93 -7.12
CA THR A 189 7.69 12.32 -7.55
C THR A 189 6.39 12.91 -7.02
N THR A 190 5.60 12.12 -6.28
CA THR A 190 4.36 12.55 -5.63
C THR A 190 4.27 12.00 -4.20
N LEU A 191 3.53 12.68 -3.34
CA LEU A 191 3.28 12.23 -1.97
C LEU A 191 2.43 10.94 -1.86
N LEU A 192 1.79 10.52 -2.96
CA LEU A 192 0.95 9.34 -3.03
C LEU A 192 1.65 8.25 -3.85
N ILE A 193 1.72 7.04 -3.33
CA ILE A 193 2.11 5.91 -4.16
C ILE A 193 0.91 5.50 -5.02
N ASP A 194 1.05 5.67 -6.34
CA ASP A 194 0.03 5.33 -7.32
C ASP A 194 0.08 3.87 -7.80
N ASP A 195 1.26 3.23 -7.80
CA ASP A 195 1.45 1.80 -8.16
C ASP A 195 2.40 1.07 -7.17
N ALA A 196 1.94 0.90 -5.94
CA ALA A 196 2.75 0.48 -4.79
C ALA A 196 3.51 -0.86 -4.84
N PRO A 197 3.05 -1.93 -5.50
CA PRO A 197 3.63 -3.25 -5.24
C PRO A 197 4.94 -3.51 -5.95
N LEU A 198 5.14 -3.01 -7.18
CA LEU A 198 6.38 -3.28 -7.90
C LEU A 198 7.53 -2.44 -7.34
N ALA A 199 7.33 -1.15 -7.09
CA ALA A 199 8.40 -0.28 -6.61
C ALA A 199 8.96 -0.68 -5.24
N LEU A 200 8.11 -1.18 -4.32
CA LEU A 200 8.55 -1.61 -2.99
C LEU A 200 9.10 -3.04 -2.99
N ALA A 201 8.49 -3.97 -3.73
CA ALA A 201 8.92 -5.36 -3.76
C ALA A 201 10.20 -5.57 -4.62
N ASP A 202 10.35 -4.85 -5.73
CA ASP A 202 11.56 -4.96 -6.57
C ASP A 202 12.78 -4.39 -5.84
N LYS A 203 12.61 -3.30 -5.07
CA LYS A 203 13.67 -2.80 -4.19
C LYS A 203 14.01 -3.76 -3.06
N ALA A 204 13.00 -4.40 -2.45
CA ALA A 204 13.26 -5.43 -1.43
C ALA A 204 14.02 -6.62 -2.03
N LYS A 205 13.68 -7.05 -3.25
CA LYS A 205 14.38 -8.13 -3.98
C LYS A 205 15.79 -7.77 -4.43
N GLU A 206 16.01 -6.55 -4.91
CA GLU A 206 17.37 -6.05 -5.24
C GLU A 206 18.30 -6.10 -4.02
N VAL A 207 17.75 -5.90 -2.82
CA VAL A 207 18.50 -6.00 -1.57
C VAL A 207 18.74 -7.45 -1.15
N GLU A 208 17.78 -8.35 -1.36
CA GLU A 208 17.94 -9.80 -1.07
C GLU A 208 18.89 -10.51 -2.06
N GLN A 209 19.01 -10.06 -3.31
CA GLN A 209 19.84 -10.72 -4.34
C GLN A 209 21.32 -10.34 -4.30
N ILE A 210 21.71 -9.40 -3.43
CA ILE A 210 23.12 -9.02 -3.26
C ILE A 210 23.78 -10.04 -2.31
N ASN A 211 24.27 -11.13 -2.90
CA ASN A 211 25.13 -12.13 -2.24
C ASN A 211 26.59 -11.65 -2.08
N ASP A 212 26.85 -10.36 -2.20
CA ASP A 212 28.16 -9.77 -1.94
C ASP A 212 28.20 -9.24 -0.49
N PRO A 213 29.02 -9.84 0.41
CA PRO A 213 29.14 -9.42 1.80
C PRO A 213 29.57 -7.95 1.98
N GLN A 214 30.17 -7.32 0.96
CA GLN A 214 30.54 -5.90 1.02
C GLN A 214 29.41 -4.97 0.57
N LEU A 215 28.62 -5.33 -0.45
CA LEU A 215 27.44 -4.53 -0.83
C LEU A 215 26.22 -4.76 0.10
N SER A 216 26.13 -5.91 0.77
CA SER A 216 25.09 -6.12 1.80
C SER A 216 25.25 -5.17 2.99
N LEU A 217 26.48 -4.68 3.25
CA LEU A 217 26.75 -3.63 4.23
C LEU A 217 26.29 -2.24 3.73
N GLU A 218 26.43 -1.94 2.45
CA GLU A 218 26.00 -0.64 1.88
C GLU A 218 24.47 -0.54 1.72
N ASN A 219 23.80 -1.59 1.25
CA ASN A 219 22.33 -1.58 1.11
C ASN A 219 21.58 -2.00 2.38
N GLY A 220 22.19 -2.84 3.23
CA GLY A 220 21.72 -3.07 4.61
C GLY A 220 21.82 -1.80 5.46
N SER A 221 22.73 -0.88 5.13
CA SER A 221 22.81 0.43 5.80
C SER A 221 21.59 1.30 5.55
N PHE A 222 20.90 1.17 4.40
CA PHE A 222 19.72 1.99 4.09
C PHE A 222 18.61 1.72 5.10
N TYR A 223 18.21 0.45 5.30
CA TYR A 223 17.19 0.08 6.29
C TYR A 223 17.62 0.36 7.72
N LYS A 224 18.91 0.15 8.03
CA LYS A 224 19.46 0.44 9.35
C LYS A 224 19.39 1.95 9.66
N THR A 225 19.67 2.82 8.69
CA THR A 225 19.62 4.29 8.85
C THR A 225 18.22 4.80 9.19
N TYR A 226 17.16 4.22 8.63
CA TYR A 226 15.79 4.65 8.92
C TYR A 226 15.23 4.15 10.26
N HIS A 227 15.56 2.91 10.65
CA HIS A 227 15.20 2.38 11.98
C HIS A 227 15.76 3.25 13.13
N ASN A 228 16.87 3.90 12.85
CA ASN A 228 17.66 4.69 13.75
C ASN A 228 17.19 6.16 13.85
N ILE A 229 16.65 6.73 12.76
CA ILE A 229 15.91 8.01 12.82
C ILE A 229 14.69 7.87 13.74
N HIS A 230 14.07 6.68 13.79
CA HIS A 230 12.94 6.39 14.69
C HIS A 230 13.35 6.39 16.17
N GLU A 231 14.46 5.73 16.54
CA GLU A 231 14.96 5.82 17.92
C GLU A 231 15.34 7.26 18.27
N SER A 232 15.98 7.99 17.35
CA SER A 232 16.29 9.41 17.57
C SER A 232 15.02 10.22 17.79
N ALA A 233 14.00 10.07 16.93
CA ALA A 233 12.72 10.78 17.03
C ALA A 233 11.96 10.40 18.32
N LEU A 234 11.89 9.13 18.70
CA LEU A 234 11.29 8.73 19.97
C LEU A 234 12.07 9.30 21.17
N ILE A 235 13.40 9.29 21.14
CA ILE A 235 14.22 9.93 22.17
C ILE A 235 14.00 11.46 22.20
N PHE A 236 13.72 12.09 21.04
CA PHE A 236 13.34 13.50 20.97
C PHE A 236 12.00 13.83 21.66
N PHE A 237 11.07 12.88 21.72
CA PHE A 237 9.66 13.16 22.06
C PHE A 237 9.11 12.41 23.27
N ASP A 238 9.80 11.38 23.77
CA ASP A 238 9.46 10.66 24.99
C ASP A 238 10.71 10.26 25.81
N PRO A 239 11.37 11.23 26.46
CA PRO A 239 12.58 10.99 27.25
C PRO A 239 12.32 10.11 28.48
N GLU A 240 11.06 9.96 28.93
CA GLU A 240 10.72 9.14 30.11
C GLU A 240 10.94 7.64 29.85
N GLN A 241 10.89 7.20 28.58
CA GLN A 241 11.17 5.80 28.22
C GLN A 241 12.67 5.43 28.30
N PHE A 242 13.56 6.43 28.35
CA PHE A 242 15.01 6.23 28.38
C PHE A 242 15.57 6.66 29.74
N ASN A 243 15.31 5.85 30.76
CA ASN A 243 15.66 6.09 32.17
C ASN A 243 17.17 5.93 32.48
N ASP A 244 18.03 6.09 31.47
CA ASP A 244 19.49 6.10 31.64
C ASP A 244 19.92 7.52 32.01
N GLU A 245 20.77 7.69 33.03
CA GLU A 245 21.24 8.99 33.54
C GLU A 245 21.93 9.87 32.46
N ALA A 246 22.13 9.33 31.26
CA ALA A 246 22.76 9.97 30.11
C ALA A 246 21.80 10.79 29.21
N TYR A 247 20.48 10.68 29.37
CA TYR A 247 19.53 11.37 28.47
C TYR A 247 19.09 12.74 28.99
N PRO A 248 19.02 13.76 28.13
CA PRO A 248 18.47 15.06 28.50
C PRO A 248 16.97 14.90 28.79
N THR A 249 16.57 15.17 30.03
CA THR A 249 15.18 15.12 30.50
C THR A 249 14.32 16.30 30.05
N GLU A 250 14.92 17.32 29.42
CA GLU A 250 14.18 18.45 28.86
C GLU A 250 13.91 18.20 27.37
N LEU A 251 12.62 18.04 27.03
CA LEU A 251 12.13 18.03 25.65
C LEU A 251 12.70 19.23 24.87
N PRO A 252 12.91 19.09 23.55
CA PRO A 252 13.27 20.21 22.68
C PRO A 252 12.34 21.39 22.92
N LYS A 253 12.91 22.55 23.26
CA LYS A 253 12.15 23.79 23.27
C LYS A 253 11.56 24.01 21.88
N LYS A 254 10.37 24.60 21.81
CA LYS A 254 9.74 25.03 20.55
C LYS A 254 10.73 25.73 19.59
N GLU A 255 11.66 26.49 20.15
CA GLU A 255 12.77 27.14 19.42
C GLU A 255 13.63 26.15 18.63
N LEU A 256 13.98 24.99 19.20
CA LEU A 256 14.78 23.96 18.52
C LEU A 256 14.00 23.32 17.37
N GLN A 257 12.70 23.06 17.58
CA GLN A 257 11.81 22.61 16.52
C GLN A 257 11.77 23.63 15.38
N ASP A 258 11.57 24.91 15.68
CA ASP A 258 11.54 25.99 14.68
C ASP A 258 12.87 26.09 13.91
N MET A 259 14.01 25.88 14.59
CA MET A 259 15.34 25.84 13.96
C MET A 259 15.52 24.64 13.02
N LEU A 260 15.09 23.44 13.45
CA LEU A 260 15.14 22.23 12.61
C LEU A 260 14.22 22.35 11.38
N LEU A 261 13.02 22.90 11.56
CA LEU A 261 12.05 23.09 10.46
C LEU A 261 12.47 24.17 9.47
N SER A 262 13.10 25.25 9.95
CA SER A 262 13.62 26.30 9.07
C SER A 262 14.93 25.93 8.36
N GLY A 263 15.61 24.88 8.81
CA GLY A 263 16.95 24.52 8.33
C GLY A 263 18.04 25.49 8.82
N ASN A 264 17.75 26.36 9.79
CA ASN A 264 18.73 27.28 10.37
C ASN A 264 19.59 26.59 11.44
N LEU A 265 20.39 25.61 11.01
CA LEU A 265 21.20 24.79 11.90
C LEU A 265 22.29 25.58 12.63
N SER A 266 22.72 26.71 12.06
CA SER A 266 23.71 27.60 12.66
C SER A 266 23.22 28.31 13.92
N ALA A 267 21.90 28.46 14.08
CA ALA A 267 21.29 29.08 15.26
C ALA A 267 21.14 28.09 16.44
N ILE A 268 21.32 26.78 16.18
CA ILE A 268 21.24 25.76 17.22
C ILE A 268 22.45 25.90 18.13
N GLY A 269 22.19 26.16 19.41
CA GLY A 269 23.23 26.30 20.43
C GLY A 269 24.07 25.04 20.57
N GLU A 270 25.33 25.20 21.01
CA GLU A 270 26.30 24.10 21.11
C GLU A 270 25.79 22.93 21.98
N LYS A 271 25.09 23.21 23.08
CA LYS A 271 24.49 22.20 23.95
C LYS A 271 23.47 21.34 23.19
N ASP A 272 22.54 21.97 22.49
CA ASP A 272 21.49 21.26 21.75
C ASP A 272 22.12 20.49 20.60
N ARG A 273 22.99 21.13 19.81
CA ARG A 273 23.76 20.49 18.73
C ARG A 273 24.44 19.20 19.19
N HIS A 274 25.15 19.24 20.32
CA HIS A 274 25.82 18.06 20.88
C HIS A 274 24.85 16.94 21.24
N ILE A 275 23.64 17.27 21.72
CA ILE A 275 22.57 16.29 21.95
C ILE A 275 22.13 15.68 20.62
N LEU A 276 21.84 16.49 19.60
CA LEU A 276 21.39 16.02 18.28
C LEU A 276 22.44 15.11 17.63
N GLU A 277 23.71 15.50 17.69
CA GLU A 277 24.84 14.73 17.15
C GLU A 277 25.02 13.40 17.88
N LYS A 278 24.87 13.40 19.22
CA LYS A 278 24.86 12.15 19.99
C LYS A 278 23.72 11.25 19.58
N LEU A 279 22.49 11.77 19.47
CA LEU A 279 21.33 10.99 19.01
C LEU A 279 21.61 10.38 17.63
N GLY A 280 22.17 11.17 16.71
CA GLY A 280 22.52 10.71 15.36
C GLY A 280 23.60 9.64 15.32
N ALA A 281 24.51 9.66 16.30
CA ALA A 281 25.53 8.63 16.47
C ALA A 281 25.00 7.35 17.16
N TYR A 282 24.07 7.49 18.11
CA TYR A 282 23.43 6.37 18.81
C TYR A 282 22.55 5.52 17.92
N ALA A 283 21.91 6.20 16.99
CA ALA A 283 21.07 5.68 15.95
C ALA A 283 21.89 4.83 14.97
N SER A 284 22.59 3.79 15.45
CA SER A 284 23.48 2.75 14.87
C SER A 284 23.68 2.62 13.34
N SER A 285 23.64 3.72 12.61
CA SER A 285 23.62 3.81 11.16
C SER A 285 25.03 4.09 10.69
N TYR A 286 25.40 3.44 9.60
CA TYR A 286 26.65 3.73 8.93
C TYR A 286 26.30 4.16 7.51
N PRO A 287 26.35 5.46 7.16
CA PRO A 287 26.96 6.57 7.92
C PRO A 287 26.10 7.09 9.10
N PRO A 288 26.71 7.79 10.08
CA PRO A 288 25.98 8.49 11.14
C PRO A 288 24.97 9.49 10.57
N ILE A 289 23.82 9.63 11.21
CA ILE A 289 22.83 10.64 10.82
C ILE A 289 23.39 12.01 11.20
N THR A 290 23.61 12.86 10.20
CA THR A 290 24.05 14.24 10.41
C THR A 290 22.89 15.12 10.84
N LEU A 291 23.21 16.29 11.40
CA LEU A 291 22.21 17.29 11.78
C LEU A 291 21.39 17.76 10.57
N GLU A 292 22.01 17.85 9.40
CA GLU A 292 21.36 18.16 8.12
C GLU A 292 20.32 17.10 7.76
N HIS A 293 20.68 15.81 7.82
CA HIS A 293 19.74 14.72 7.56
C HIS A 293 18.58 14.73 8.57
N MET A 294 18.83 14.99 9.85
CA MET A 294 17.74 15.13 10.84
C MET A 294 16.78 16.26 10.47
N SER A 295 17.31 17.44 10.12
CA SER A 295 16.49 18.59 9.71
C SER A 295 15.68 18.29 8.44
N GLU A 296 16.24 17.57 7.48
CA GLU A 296 15.51 17.09 6.30
C GLU A 296 14.35 16.16 6.67
N ARG A 297 14.59 15.15 7.53
CA ARG A 297 13.53 14.25 8.00
C ARG A 297 12.46 14.98 8.79
N PHE A 298 12.83 15.91 9.67
CA PHE A 298 11.88 16.73 10.42
C PHE A 298 10.99 17.58 9.50
N ARG A 299 11.57 18.18 8.46
CA ARG A 299 10.80 18.93 7.46
C ARG A 299 9.87 18.02 6.67
N PHE A 300 10.32 16.82 6.31
CA PHE A 300 9.46 15.81 5.69
C PHE A 300 8.29 15.41 6.60
N PHE A 301 8.53 15.09 7.88
CA PHE A 301 7.44 14.75 8.81
C PHE A 301 6.49 15.92 9.04
N TYR A 302 7.01 17.15 9.12
CA TYR A 302 6.18 18.35 9.26
C TYR A 302 5.31 18.60 8.02
N MET A 303 5.85 18.31 6.84
CA MET A 303 5.11 18.34 5.59
C MET A 303 3.97 17.30 5.59
N VAL A 304 4.23 16.06 6.03
CA VAL A 304 3.18 15.03 6.17
C VAL A 304 2.12 15.46 7.18
N TYR A 305 2.55 15.99 8.33
CA TYR A 305 1.66 16.58 9.33
C TYR A 305 0.76 17.66 8.74
N GLN A 306 1.31 18.59 7.95
CA GLN A 306 0.52 19.64 7.31
C GLN A 306 -0.52 19.06 6.35
N VAL A 307 -0.18 18.03 5.59
CA VAL A 307 -1.14 17.33 4.73
C VAL A 307 -2.25 16.70 5.58
N GLU A 308 -1.89 15.96 6.63
CA GLU A 308 -2.84 15.29 7.52
C GLU A 308 -3.82 16.27 8.18
N GLN A 309 -3.31 17.40 8.69
CA GLN A 309 -4.13 18.45 9.31
C GLN A 309 -5.10 19.11 8.35
N ASN A 310 -4.85 19.00 7.04
CA ASN A 310 -5.69 19.57 6.00
C ASN A 310 -6.53 18.53 5.26
N LEU A 311 -6.47 17.24 5.61
CA LEU A 311 -7.34 16.23 5.00
C LEU A 311 -8.81 16.57 5.27
N VAL A 312 -9.57 16.80 4.21
CA VAL A 312 -11.03 17.02 4.32
C VAL A 312 -11.74 15.67 4.40
N TRP A 313 -11.26 14.68 3.64
CA TRP A 313 -11.68 13.29 3.70
C TRP A 313 -10.46 12.39 3.58
N ASP A 314 -10.52 11.21 4.18
CA ASP A 314 -9.49 10.16 4.07
C ASP A 314 -10.03 8.89 3.39
N THR A 315 -11.34 8.84 3.19
CA THR A 315 -12.03 7.67 2.65
C THR A 315 -13.02 8.11 1.59
N CYS A 316 -13.08 7.38 0.48
CA CYS A 316 -14.10 7.58 -0.55
C CYS A 316 -14.65 6.25 -1.04
N THR A 317 -15.94 6.24 -1.36
CA THR A 317 -16.58 5.10 -2.01
C THR A 317 -16.68 5.40 -3.49
N MET A 318 -16.31 4.43 -4.31
CA MET A 318 -16.34 4.52 -5.75
C MET A 318 -17.18 3.40 -6.34
N GLU A 319 -17.77 3.65 -7.48
CA GLU A 319 -18.52 2.65 -8.24
C GLU A 319 -17.91 2.52 -9.63
N TRP A 320 -17.77 1.29 -10.12
CA TRP A 320 -17.28 1.04 -11.46
C TRP A 320 -18.31 1.43 -12.53
N ASP A 321 -17.93 2.30 -13.45
CA ASP A 321 -18.68 2.59 -14.68
C ASP A 321 -18.12 1.73 -15.82
N SER A 322 -18.84 0.67 -16.18
CA SER A 322 -18.43 -0.26 -17.24
C SER A 322 -18.46 0.35 -18.65
N VAL A 323 -19.24 1.41 -18.85
CA VAL A 323 -19.33 2.12 -20.13
C VAL A 323 -18.11 3.02 -20.30
N ALA A 324 -17.74 3.76 -19.25
CA ALA A 324 -16.57 4.63 -19.25
C ALA A 324 -15.26 3.85 -19.03
N GLY A 325 -15.34 2.63 -18.49
CA GLY A 325 -14.18 1.82 -18.12
C GLY A 325 -13.36 2.44 -16.99
N ARG A 326 -14.02 3.14 -16.06
CA ARG A 326 -13.37 3.82 -14.92
C ARG A 326 -14.28 3.85 -13.69
N PHE A 327 -13.68 4.08 -12.54
CA PHE A 327 -14.40 4.39 -11.31
C PHE A 327 -14.93 5.82 -11.30
N ARG A 328 -16.09 6.00 -10.67
CA ARG A 328 -16.66 7.30 -10.30
C ARG A 328 -16.82 7.37 -8.78
N ILE A 329 -16.50 8.53 -8.19
CA ILE A 329 -16.69 8.75 -6.75
C ILE A 329 -18.19 8.92 -6.49
N THR A 330 -18.74 8.10 -5.59
CA THR A 330 -20.14 8.17 -5.19
C THR A 330 -20.32 8.76 -3.80
N LYS A 331 -19.31 8.60 -2.93
CA LYS A 331 -19.33 9.14 -1.57
C LYS A 331 -17.93 9.51 -1.10
N LYS A 332 -17.84 10.54 -0.26
CA LYS A 332 -16.63 10.93 0.48
C LYS A 332 -16.96 10.93 1.97
N TRP A 333 -16.01 10.53 2.81
CA TRP A 333 -16.19 10.47 4.26
C TRP A 333 -15.18 11.40 4.92
N LEU A 334 -15.68 12.30 5.77
CA LEU A 334 -14.84 13.28 6.46
C LEU A 334 -13.75 12.57 7.27
N SER A 335 -12.53 13.10 7.22
CA SER A 335 -11.47 12.57 8.06
C SER A 335 -11.82 12.77 9.53
N ARG A 336 -11.61 11.72 10.33
CA ARG A 336 -11.91 11.74 11.77
C ARG A 336 -10.70 12.08 12.64
N LYS A 337 -9.53 12.28 12.04
CA LYS A 337 -8.32 12.62 12.78
C LYS A 337 -8.54 13.95 13.51
N LYS A 338 -8.30 13.95 14.82
CA LYS A 338 -8.36 15.18 15.62
C LYS A 338 -7.13 16.04 15.29
N PRO A 339 -7.22 17.37 15.40
CA PRO A 339 -6.04 18.20 15.35
C PRO A 339 -5.15 17.85 16.54
N ALA A 340 -4.03 17.20 16.25
CA ALA A 340 -2.93 16.97 17.16
C ALA A 340 -1.92 18.10 16.95
N SER A 341 -1.19 18.50 17.97
CA SER A 341 0.03 19.29 17.78
C SER A 341 1.04 18.48 16.96
N PHE A 342 2.04 19.13 16.36
CA PHE A 342 3.07 18.39 15.61
C PHE A 342 3.82 17.37 16.48
N LEU A 343 4.03 17.68 17.77
CA LEU A 343 4.67 16.76 18.71
C LEU A 343 3.77 15.55 19.02
N GLU A 344 2.48 15.76 19.25
CA GLU A 344 1.52 14.67 19.43
C GLU A 344 1.42 13.83 18.16
N PHE A 345 1.43 14.45 16.99
CA PHE A 345 1.48 13.76 15.71
C PHE A 345 2.73 12.89 15.59
N LEU A 346 3.91 13.40 15.93
CA LEU A 346 5.14 12.62 15.91
C LEU A 346 5.16 11.53 16.97
N ARG A 347 4.46 11.67 18.09
CA ARG A 347 4.35 10.61 19.11
C ARG A 347 3.40 9.50 18.68
N ASP A 348 2.28 9.89 18.06
CA ASP A 348 1.19 8.99 17.70
C ASP A 348 1.36 8.42 16.27
N ALA A 349 2.37 8.87 15.51
CA ALA A 349 2.63 8.40 14.18
C ALA A 349 3.02 6.92 14.19
N ASP A 350 2.54 6.18 13.19
CA ASP A 350 3.00 4.82 12.96
C ASP A 350 4.47 4.88 12.50
N PHE A 351 5.36 4.33 13.31
CA PHE A 351 6.75 4.11 12.94
C PHE A 351 7.03 2.62 12.76
N TRP A 352 8.23 2.37 12.27
CA TRP A 352 8.77 1.04 12.12
C TRP A 352 9.25 0.54 13.47
N VAL A 353 8.45 -0.32 14.10
CA VAL A 353 8.95 -1.15 15.21
C VAL A 353 9.93 -2.18 14.66
N ALA A 354 10.93 -2.56 15.45
CA ALA A 354 11.93 -3.54 15.06
C ALA A 354 11.28 -4.82 14.48
N ALA A 355 11.79 -5.25 13.33
CA ALA A 355 11.45 -6.52 12.71
C ALA A 355 12.03 -7.69 13.53
N CYS A 356 11.29 -8.81 13.59
CA CYS A 356 11.75 -10.06 14.21
C CYS A 356 12.98 -10.65 13.51
#